data_AF-A0ABD7HKK2-F1
#
_entry.id   AF-A0ABD7HKK2-F1
#
_cell.length_a   1.000
_cell.length_b   1.000
_cell.length_c   1.000
_cell.angle_alpha   90.00
_cell.angle_beta   90.00
_cell.angle_gamma   90.00
#
_symmetry.space_group_name_H-M   'P 1'
#
loop_
_entity.id
_entity.type
_entity.pdbx_description
1 polymer ?
#
loop_
_entity_poly.entity_id
_entity_poly.type
_entity_poly.pdbx_seq_one_letter_code
_entity_poly.pdbx_strand_id
1 'polypeptide(L)' 'MPNPVPQNDTTRLIVYAVMFIVVFGGTVAMVISGKMDASSGLQWVISIAGLIGSGLPGLKLAQDIRGGGSDGPAE' A
#
# COMPACT_ATOMS: atom_id res chain seq x y z
N MET A 1 -0.64 21.43 8.91
CA MET A 1 -1.29 20.94 7.68
C MET A 1 -2.08 19.67 8.00
N PRO A 2 -3.29 19.45 7.46
CA PRO A 2 -4.06 18.23 7.72
C PRO A 2 -3.26 16.98 7.30
N ASN A 3 -3.19 15.98 8.18
CA ASN A 3 -2.38 14.78 8.00
C ASN A 3 -2.94 13.91 6.84
N PRO A 4 -2.18 13.62 5.77
CA PRO A 4 -2.68 12.87 4.62
C PRO A 4 -2.88 11.38 4.90
N VAL A 5 -2.50 10.89 6.08
CA VAL A 5 -2.62 9.48 6.46
C VAL A 5 -3.64 9.34 7.60
N PRO A 6 -4.60 8.41 7.51
CA PRO A 6 -5.46 8.08 8.63
C PRO A 6 -4.61 7.69 9.85
N GLN A 7 -4.79 8.42 10.95
CA GLN A 7 -4.09 8.15 12.22
C GLN A 7 -4.63 6.90 12.94
N ASN A 8 -5.82 6.42 12.52
CA ASN A 8 -6.44 5.22 13.06
C ASN A 8 -5.94 3.98 12.31
N ASP A 9 -5.29 3.08 13.04
CA ASP A 9 -4.75 1.81 12.54
C ASP A 9 -5.82 0.93 11.88
N THR A 10 -7.03 0.90 12.43
CA THR A 10 -8.17 0.16 11.86
C THR A 10 -8.57 0.74 10.51
N THR A 11 -8.62 2.07 10.39
CA THR A 11 -8.92 2.74 9.11
C THR A 11 -7.85 2.44 8.08
N ARG A 12 -6.58 2.47 8.48
CA ARG A 12 -5.45 2.15 7.60
C ARG A 12 -5.48 0.69 7.13
N LEU A 13 -5.79 -0.25 8.03
CA LEU A 13 -5.98 -1.66 7.68
C LEU A 13 -7.11 -1.85 6.66
N ILE A 14 -8.25 -1.19 6.87
CA ILE A 14 -9.39 -1.26 5.96
C ILE A 14 -9.00 -0.74 4.57
N VAL A 15 -8.29 0.38 4.49
CA VAL A 15 -7.84 0.95 3.21
C VAL A 15 -6.94 -0.04 2.47
N TYR A 16 -5.95 -0.64 3.15
CA TYR A 16 -5.08 -1.64 2.52
C TYR A 16 -5.84 -2.90 2.09
N ALA A 17 -6.77 -3.38 2.91
CA ALA A 17 -7.60 -4.54 2.59
C ALA A 17 -8.47 -4.30 1.35
N VAL A 18 -9.13 -3.14 1.26
CA VAL A 18 -9.96 -2.76 0.10
C VAL A 18 -9.10 -2.65 -1.16
N MET A 19 -7.94 -1.99 -1.08
CA MET A 19 -7.03 -1.90 -2.23
C MET A 19 -6.60 -3.29 -2.73
N PHE A 20 -6.27 -4.20 -1.81
CA PHE A 20 -5.90 -5.56 -2.17
C PHE A 20 -7.05 -6.31 -2.86
N ILE A 21 -8.27 -6.23 -2.31
CA ILE A 21 -9.46 -6.90 -2.88
C ILE A 21 -9.76 -6.38 -4.28
N VAL A 22 -9.66 -5.07 -4.52
CA VAL A 22 -9.91 -4.47 -5.84
C VAL A 22 -8.90 -4.97 -6.87
N VAL A 23 -7.62 -4.96 -6.51
CA VAL A 23 -6.53 -5.44 -7.38
C VAL A 23 -6.71 -6.93 -7.68
N PHE A 24 -6.88 -7.75 -6.64
CA PHE A 24 -7.04 -9.19 -6.77
C PHE A 24 -8.29 -9.57 -7.58
N GLY A 25 -9.43 -8.97 -7.26
CA GLY A 25 -10.69 -9.19 -7.98
C GLY A 25 -10.58 -8.80 -9.45
N GLY A 26 -9.91 -7.68 -9.76
CA GLY A 26 -9.63 -7.25 -11.13
C GLY A 26 -8.77 -8.26 -11.92
N THR A 27 -7.74 -8.84 -11.29
CA THR A 27 -6.95 -9.91 -11.91
C THR A 27 -7.79 -11.15 -12.18
N VAL A 28 -8.55 -11.61 -11.19
CA VAL A 28 -9.41 -12.80 -11.31
C VAL A 28 -10.41 -12.60 -12.44
N ALA A 29 -11.03 -11.42 -12.54
CA ALA A 29 -11.91 -11.09 -13.65
C ALA A 29 -11.21 -11.14 -15.01
N MET A 30 -9.97 -10.65 -15.13
CA MET A 30 -9.17 -10.73 -16.35
C MET A 30 -8.84 -12.19 -16.73
N VAL A 31 -8.51 -13.03 -15.74
CA VAL A 31 -8.24 -14.46 -15.95
C VAL A 31 -9.48 -15.19 -16.43
N ILE A 32 -10.62 -14.99 -15.77
CA ILE A 32 -11.90 -15.61 -16.16
C ILE A 32 -12.33 -15.15 -17.56
N SER A 33 -12.06 -13.88 -17.91
CA SER A 33 -12.37 -13.35 -19.24
C SER A 33 -11.42 -13.86 -20.34
N GLY A 34 -10.46 -14.73 -20.02
CA GLY A 34 -9.47 -15.25 -20.97
C GLY A 34 -8.48 -14.20 -21.47
N LYS A 35 -8.41 -13.03 -20.82
CA LYS A 35 -7.51 -11.93 -21.19
C LYS A 35 -6.13 -12.06 -20.55
N MET A 36 -5.95 -13.01 -19.65
CA MET A 36 -4.73 -13.25 -18.91
C MET A 36 -4.66 -14.71 -18.45
N ASP A 37 -3.50 -15.35 -18.59
CA ASP A 37 -3.28 -16.68 -18.02
C ASP A 37 -3.19 -16.63 -16.50
N ALA A 38 -3.60 -17.72 -15.83
CA ALA A 38 -3.58 -17.79 -14.38
C ALA A 38 -2.17 -17.61 -13.77
N SER A 39 -1.13 -18.12 -14.44
CA SER A 39 0.27 -17.93 -14.02
C SER A 39 0.69 -16.46 -14.07
N SER A 40 0.39 -15.78 -15.17
CA SER A 40 0.64 -14.35 -15.37
C SER A 40 -0.16 -13.49 -14.39
N GLY A 41 -1.43 -13.85 -14.14
CA GLY A 41 -2.27 -13.18 -13.15
C GLY A 41 -1.73 -13.32 -11.72
N LEU A 42 -1.34 -14.53 -11.33
CA LEU A 42 -0.77 -14.77 -9.99
C LEU A 42 0.55 -14.01 -9.79
N GLN A 43 1.43 -14.00 -10.79
CA GLN A 43 2.67 -13.23 -10.74
C GLN A 43 2.42 -11.73 -10.60
N TRP A 44 1.41 -11.20 -11.29
CA TRP A 44 1.01 -9.80 -11.19
C TRP A 44 0.50 -9.43 -9.79
N VAL A 45 -0.38 -10.26 -9.21
CA VAL A 45 -0.87 -10.08 -7.83
C VAL A 45 0.28 -10.10 -6.83
N ILE A 46 1.20 -11.06 -6.93
CA ILE A 46 2.37 -11.17 -6.05
C ILE A 46 3.25 -9.92 -6.19
N SER A 47 3.45 -9.43 -7.41
CA SER A 47 4.24 -8.22 -7.67
C SER A 47 3.62 -6.98 -7.01
N ILE A 48 2.29 -6.82 -7.09
CA ILE A 48 1.59 -5.71 -6.43
C ILE A 48 1.56 -5.88 -4.91
N ALA A 49 1.36 -7.08 -4.40
CA ALA A 49 1.41 -7.35 -2.97
C ALA A 49 2.81 -7.02 -2.40
N GLY A 50 3.87 -7.36 -3.13
CA GLY A 50 5.24 -6.96 -2.81
C GLY A 50 5.46 -5.44 -2.86
N LEU A 51 4.80 -4.73 -3.78
CA LEU A 51 4.85 -3.27 -3.90
C LEU A 51 4.11 -2.56 -2.75
N ILE A 52 2.96 -3.09 -2.32
CA ILE A 52 2.22 -2.60 -1.15
C ILE A 52 3.02 -2.88 0.14
N GLY A 53 3.64 -4.06 0.25
CA GLY A 53 4.47 -4.45 1.40
C GLY A 53 5.79 -3.68 1.52
N SER A 54 6.49 -3.43 0.40
CA SER A 54 7.71 -2.61 0.36
C SER A 54 7.45 -1.10 0.44
N GLY A 55 6.21 -0.68 0.16
CA GLY A 55 5.74 0.68 0.44
C GLY A 55 5.72 1.02 1.93
N LEU A 56 5.53 0.05 2.84
CA LEU A 56 5.52 0.28 4.29
C LEU A 56 6.89 0.76 4.84
N PRO A 57 8.03 0.12 4.53
CA PRO A 57 9.35 0.65 4.85
C PRO A 57 9.61 2.04 4.26
N GLY A 58 9.21 2.27 3.00
CA GLY A 58 9.34 3.58 2.34
C GLY A 58 8.47 4.68 2.96
N LEU A 59 7.23 4.34 3.36
CA LEU A 59 6.35 5.23 4.12
C LEU A 59 6.94 5.54 5.49
N LYS A 60 7.50 4.53 6.17
CA LYS A 60 8.14 4.72 7.48
C LYS A 60 9.38 5.61 7.37
N LEU A 61 10.20 5.44 6.33
CA LEU A 61 11.37 6.29 6.05
C LEU A 61 10.95 7.72 5.70
N ALA A 62 9.92 7.88 4.86
CA ALA A 62 9.38 9.20 4.49
C ALA A 62 8.68 9.91 5.66
N GLN A 63 8.15 9.15 6.63
CA GLN A 63 7.63 9.66 7.89
C GLN A 63 8.75 10.01 8.86
N ASP A 64 9.81 9.21 8.95
CA ASP A 64 10.98 9.48 9.81
C ASP A 64 11.70 10.77 9.38
N ILE A 65 11.89 10.95 8.07
CA ILE A 65 12.46 12.18 7.48
C ILE A 65 11.59 13.42 7.78
N ARG A 66 10.27 13.28 7.88
CA ARG A 66 9.35 14.39 8.17
C ARG A 66 9.08 14.58 9.67
N GLY A 67 9.23 13.53 10.47
CA GLY A 67 9.02 13.53 11.92
C GLY A 67 10.24 14.06 12.70
N GLY A 68 11.44 13.98 12.13
CA GLY A 68 12.67 14.51 12.73
C GLY A 68 12.85 16.04 12.64
N GLY A 69 11.80 16.79 12.28
CA GLY A 69 11.83 18.22 12.05
C GLY A 69 11.20 19.07 13.16
N SER A 70 11.48 18.80 14.44
CA SER A 70 11.23 19.75 15.53
C SER A 70 11.93 19.25 16.81
N ASP A 71 13.19 19.63 16.99
CA ASP A 71 13.83 19.86 18.30
C ASP A 71 15.25 20.39 18.07
N GLY A 72 15.33 21.69 17.76
CA GLY A 72 16.56 22.49 17.91
C GLY A 72 16.40 23.36 19.16
N PRO A 73 17.47 23.56 19.96
CA PRO A 73 17.38 23.87 21.38
C PRO A 73 16.82 25.28 21.63
N ALA A 74 16.05 25.40 22.70
CA ALA A 74 15.72 26.68 23.29
C ALA A 74 17.01 27.32 23.85
N GLU A 75 17.45 28.42 23.23
CA GLU A 75 18.23 29.48 23.85
C GLU A 75 17.38 30.75 23.89
#